data_AF-A0AAN7UPF9-F1
#
_entry.id   AF-A0AAN7UPF9-F1
#
_cell.length_a   1.000
_cell.length_b   1.000
_cell.length_c   1.000
_cell.angle_alpha   90.00
_cell.angle_beta   90.00
_cell.angle_gamma   90.00
#
_symmetry.space_group_name_H-M   'P 1'
#
loop_
_entity.id
_entity.type
_entity.pdbx_description
1 polymer ?
#
loop_
_entity_poly.entity_id
_entity_poly.type
_entity_poly.pdbx_seq_one_letter_code
_entity_poly.pdbx_strand_id
1 'polypeptide(L)'
;MPDPDTFCARLATLHHNSKSPNGKFGYHIPIYRRNLSQITEWETSWERFFARNLRFALDLELKERGPDPEFDVLLPILFDRVIPRLLRPLDSDGRSVKPSLVHGDLWPANSGVDDGTGEPLIFDACCFYAHNECMIESHIY
;
A
#
# COMPACT_ATOMS: atom_id res chain seq x y z
N MET A 1 0.58 -19.81 -11.95
CA MET A 1 -0.16 -18.94 -11.01
C MET A 1 -0.67 -19.83 -9.88
N PRO A 2 -0.56 -19.41 -8.62
CA PRO A 2 -1.03 -20.18 -7.47
C PRO A 2 -2.52 -20.51 -7.55
N ASP A 3 -2.93 -21.60 -6.89
CA ASP A 3 -4.33 -21.86 -6.60
C ASP A 3 -4.94 -20.65 -5.84
N PRO A 4 -5.99 -20.00 -6.37
CA PRO A 4 -6.53 -18.77 -5.79
C PRO A 4 -7.02 -18.93 -4.36
N ASP A 5 -7.67 -20.06 -4.03
CA ASP A 5 -8.27 -20.27 -2.71
C ASP A 5 -7.17 -20.39 -1.63
N THR A 6 -6.17 -21.24 -1.90
CA THR A 6 -5.03 -21.43 -1.01
C THR A 6 -4.21 -20.14 -0.86
N PHE A 7 -3.97 -19.43 -1.97
CA PHE A 7 -3.22 -18.18 -1.96
C PHE A 7 -3.93 -17.09 -1.16
N CYS A 8 -5.22 -16.87 -1.42
CA CYS A 8 -6.01 -15.88 -0.70
C CYS A 8 -6.09 -16.21 0.80
N ALA A 9 -6.24 -17.49 1.17
CA ALA A 9 -6.27 -17.93 2.55
C ALA A 9 -4.94 -17.65 3.29
N ARG A 10 -3.79 -17.92 2.65
CA ARG A 10 -2.47 -17.62 3.20
C ARG A 10 -2.24 -16.10 3.33
N LEU A 11 -2.66 -15.32 2.33
CA LEU A 11 -2.54 -13.86 2.37
C LEU A 11 -3.42 -13.23 3.45
N ALA A 12 -4.67 -13.69 3.57
CA ALA A 12 -5.56 -13.28 4.65
C ALA A 12 -4.96 -13.62 6.02
N THR A 13 -4.34 -14.80 6.16
CA THR A 13 -3.64 -15.21 7.38
C THR A 13 -2.46 -14.27 7.69
N LEU A 14 -1.66 -13.89 6.69
CA LEU A 14 -0.57 -12.91 6.86
C LEU A 14 -1.10 -11.55 7.34
N HIS A 15 -2.12 -11.01 6.68
CA HIS A 15 -2.74 -9.74 7.06
C HIS A 15 -3.33 -9.80 8.47
N HIS A 16 -4.01 -10.90 8.82
CA HIS A 16 -4.64 -11.09 10.12
C HIS A 16 -3.62 -11.27 11.26
N ASN A 17 -2.55 -12.05 11.04
CA ASN A 17 -1.60 -12.39 12.11
C ASN A 17 -0.46 -11.39 12.27
N SER A 18 -0.16 -10.59 11.24
CA SER A 18 0.88 -9.56 11.32
C SER A 18 0.55 -8.52 12.41
N LYS A 19 1.60 -8.03 13.08
CA LYS A 19 1.50 -7.01 14.12
C LYS A 19 2.55 -5.95 13.88
N SER A 20 2.12 -4.71 13.66
CA SER A 20 3.05 -3.59 13.63
C SER A 20 3.80 -3.48 14.96
N PRO A 21 5.14 -3.33 14.96
CA PRO A 21 5.95 -3.34 16.17
C PRO A 21 5.59 -2.22 17.15
N ASN A 22 4.96 -1.16 16.67
CA ASN A 22 4.53 0.00 17.46
C ASN A 22 3.05 0.34 17.27
N GLY A 23 2.28 -0.54 16.62
CA GLY A 23 0.86 -0.32 16.33
C GLY A 23 0.56 0.78 15.30
N LYS A 24 1.55 1.24 14.52
CA LYS A 24 1.40 2.31 13.52
C LYS A 24 1.57 1.79 12.09
N PHE A 25 1.10 2.57 11.12
CA PHE A 25 1.36 2.39 9.70
C PHE A 25 2.77 2.88 9.36
N GLY A 26 3.43 2.23 8.40
CA GLY A 26 4.79 2.55 7.99
C GLY A 26 5.75 1.36 8.07
N TYR A 27 7.04 1.65 8.06
CA TYR A 27 8.09 0.64 8.12
C TYR A 27 9.36 1.20 8.78
N HIS A 28 10.23 0.30 9.26
CA HIS A 28 11.42 0.67 10.03
C HIS A 28 12.58 1.20 9.17
N ILE A 29 12.53 0.95 7.86
CA ILE A 29 13.49 1.43 6.86
C ILE A 29 12.74 2.03 5.67
N PRO A 30 13.36 2.93 4.90
CA PRO A 30 12.86 3.32 3.59
C PRO A 30 12.69 2.09 2.70
N ILE A 31 11.57 2.04 1.97
CA ILE A 31 11.34 1.03 0.94
C ILE A 31 11.44 1.67 -0.43
N TYR A 32 11.88 0.89 -1.41
CA TYR A 32 12.00 1.31 -2.79
C TYR A 32 11.10 0.43 -3.64
N ARG A 33 10.13 1.05 -4.32
CA ARG A 33 9.40 0.40 -5.39
C ARG A 33 10.10 0.74 -6.69
N ARG A 34 10.88 -0.20 -7.23
CA ARG A 34 11.80 0.04 -8.36
C ARG A 34 12.78 1.17 -8.00
N ASN A 35 12.67 2.31 -8.67
CA ASN A 35 13.49 3.50 -8.48
C ASN A 35 12.83 4.59 -7.61
N LEU A 36 11.60 4.38 -7.16
CA LEU A 36 10.87 5.36 -6.35
C LEU A 36 10.96 5.00 -4.87
N SER A 37 11.57 5.88 -4.07
CA SER A 37 11.50 5.76 -2.62
C SER A 37 10.05 5.96 -2.16
N GLN A 38 9.68 5.34 -1.04
CA GLN A 38 8.39 5.61 -0.38
C GLN A 38 8.62 6.17 1.01
N ILE A 39 7.65 6.94 1.49
CA ILE A 39 7.66 7.55 2.81
C ILE A 39 7.17 6.50 3.81
N THR A 40 8.10 5.97 4.61
CA THR A 40 7.82 4.87 5.55
C THR A 40 7.74 5.31 7.01
N GLU A 41 7.88 6.60 7.29
CA GLU A 41 7.80 7.16 8.63
C GLU A 41 6.49 6.77 9.31
N TRP A 42 6.59 6.35 10.57
CA TRP A 42 5.45 5.84 11.31
C TRP A 42 4.33 6.87 11.45
N GLU A 43 3.10 6.45 11.20
CA GLU A 43 1.90 7.26 11.34
C GLU A 43 0.77 6.45 11.97
N THR A 44 0.01 7.08 12.85
CA THR A 44 -1.14 6.50 13.55
C THR A 44 -2.41 6.45 12.72
N SER A 45 -2.61 7.41 11.80
CA SER A 45 -3.81 7.50 10.97
C SER A 45 -3.57 6.96 9.57
N TRP A 46 -4.41 6.01 9.15
CA TRP A 46 -4.36 5.47 7.79
C TRP A 46 -4.57 6.56 6.73
N GLU A 47 -5.55 7.45 6.94
CA GLU A 47 -5.85 8.59 6.05
C GLU A 47 -4.59 9.44 5.81
N ARG A 48 -3.89 9.83 6.88
CA ARG A 48 -2.68 10.65 6.77
C ARG A 48 -1.53 9.90 6.11
N PHE A 49 -1.33 8.63 6.46
CA PHE A 49 -0.26 7.82 5.88
C PHE A 49 -0.45 7.63 4.37
N PHE A 50 -1.67 7.31 3.94
CA PHE A 50 -2.03 7.16 2.54
C PHE A 50 -1.87 8.47 1.77
N ALA A 51 -2.46 9.57 2.29
CA ALA A 51 -2.38 10.88 1.66
C ALA A 51 -0.91 11.33 1.48
N ARG A 52 -0.08 11.17 2.50
CA ARG A 52 1.33 11.57 2.44
C ARG A 52 2.10 10.79 1.38
N ASN A 53 1.89 9.47 1.28
CA ASN A 53 2.55 8.64 0.27
C ASN A 53 2.06 8.95 -1.15
N LEU A 54 0.75 9.14 -1.34
CA LEU A 54 0.21 9.50 -2.65
C LEU A 54 0.70 10.88 -3.10
N ARG A 55 0.75 11.86 -2.18
CA ARG A 55 1.29 13.20 -2.47
C ARG A 55 2.74 13.10 -2.94
N PHE A 56 3.56 12.37 -2.21
CA PHE A 56 4.96 12.18 -2.56
C PHE A 56 5.14 11.53 -3.94
N ALA A 57 4.34 10.50 -4.27
CA ALA A 57 4.38 9.88 -5.59
C ALA A 57 4.01 10.86 -6.72
N LEU A 58 2.97 11.67 -6.51
CA LEU A 58 2.53 12.67 -7.48
C LEU A 58 3.53 13.83 -7.62
N ASP A 59 4.18 14.25 -6.53
CA ASP A 59 5.22 15.28 -6.58
C ASP A 59 6.45 14.80 -7.38
N LEU A 60 6.81 13.51 -7.25
CA LEU A 60 7.87 12.91 -8.08
C LEU A 60 7.47 12.86 -9.55
N GLU A 61 6.23 12.48 -9.85
CA GLU A 61 5.68 12.46 -11.21
C GLU A 61 5.71 13.85 -11.87
N LEU A 62 5.21 14.88 -11.16
CA LEU A 62 5.21 16.26 -11.63
C LEU A 62 6.63 16.81 -11.82
N LYS A 63 7.58 16.38 -10.99
CA LYS A 63 8.99 16.77 -11.13
C LYS A 63 9.62 16.19 -12.40
N GLU A 64 9.28 14.96 -12.76
CA GLU A 64 9.81 14.28 -13.94
C GLU A 64 9.11 14.71 -15.25
N ARG A 65 7.78 14.83 -15.24
CA ARG A 65 6.96 15.14 -16.43
C ARG A 65 6.72 16.63 -16.65
N GLY A 66 6.91 17.46 -15.62
CA GLY A 66 6.59 18.89 -15.63
C GLY A 66 5.17 19.19 -15.12
N PRO A 67 4.81 20.48 -15.01
CA PRO A 67 3.51 20.90 -14.49
C PRO A 67 2.36 20.48 -15.40
N ASP A 68 1.24 20.14 -14.78
CA ASP A 68 -0.01 19.78 -15.46
C ASP A 68 -1.17 20.64 -14.91
N PRO A 69 -1.80 21.52 -15.72
CA PRO A 69 -2.93 22.33 -15.29
C PRO A 69 -4.13 21.53 -14.78
N GLU A 70 -4.31 20.27 -15.21
CA GLU A 70 -5.36 19.40 -14.70
C GLU A 70 -5.07 19.00 -13.25
N PHE A 71 -3.80 18.77 -12.90
CA PHE A 71 -3.39 18.44 -11.53
C PHE A 71 -3.61 19.62 -10.58
N ASP A 72 -3.41 20.85 -11.04
CA ASP A 72 -3.68 22.06 -10.23
C ASP A 72 -5.15 22.12 -9.76
N VAL A 73 -6.07 21.59 -10.56
CA VAL A 73 -7.52 21.54 -10.24
C VAL A 73 -7.87 20.28 -9.44
N LEU A 74 -7.36 19.12 -9.84
CA LEU A 74 -7.78 17.83 -9.28
C LEU A 74 -7.12 17.50 -7.94
N LEU A 75 -5.85 17.87 -7.73
CA LEU A 75 -5.14 17.51 -6.50
C LEU A 75 -5.81 18.11 -5.24
N PRO A 76 -6.21 19.39 -5.20
CA PRO A 76 -6.95 19.91 -4.05
C PRO A 76 -8.23 19.12 -3.76
N ILE A 77 -9.01 18.76 -4.79
CA ILE A 77 -10.24 17.97 -4.62
C ILE A 77 -9.93 16.58 -4.06
N LEU A 78 -8.91 15.92 -4.61
CA LEU A 78 -8.48 14.60 -4.18
C LEU A 78 -8.09 14.57 -2.70
N PHE A 79 -7.25 15.52 -2.28
CA PHE A 79 -6.70 15.55 -0.92
C PHE A 79 -7.64 16.17 0.12
N ASP A 80 -8.43 17.17 -0.25
CA ASP A 80 -9.28 17.88 0.71
C ASP A 80 -10.68 17.27 0.84
N ARG A 81 -11.13 16.50 -0.18
CA ARG A 81 -12.47 15.91 -0.19
C ARG A 81 -12.47 14.40 -0.36
N VAL A 82 -11.85 13.88 -1.41
CA VAL A 82 -12.01 12.46 -1.78
C VAL A 82 -11.36 11.54 -0.75
N ILE A 83 -10.08 11.76 -0.43
CA ILE A 83 -9.33 10.95 0.54
C ILE A 83 -10.00 11.00 1.93
N PRO A 84 -10.31 12.18 2.51
CA PRO A 84 -11.07 12.27 3.75
C PRO A 84 -12.39 11.53 3.73
N ARG A 85 -13.17 11.67 2.65
CA ARG A 85 -14.51 11.08 2.56
C ARG A 85 -14.48 9.55 2.48
N LEU A 86 -13.43 8.98 1.89
CA LEU A 86 -13.30 7.52 1.73
C LEU A 86 -12.58 6.87 2.91
N LEU A 87 -11.49 7.47 3.40
CA LEU A 87 -10.62 6.81 4.37
C LEU A 87 -10.98 7.14 5.83
N ARG A 88 -11.44 8.35 6.13
CA ARG A 88 -11.79 8.73 7.52
C ARG A 88 -12.88 7.85 8.12
N PRO A 89 -13.95 7.48 7.39
CA PRO A 89 -14.97 6.59 7.94
C PRO A 89 -14.43 5.22 8.37
N LEU A 90 -13.33 4.75 7.79
CA LEU A 90 -12.75 3.45 8.16
C LEU A 90 -12.16 3.46 9.57
N ASP A 91 -11.85 4.64 10.11
CA ASP A 91 -11.18 4.87 11.38
C ASP A 91 -12.02 5.77 12.32
N SER A 92 -13.32 5.90 12.05
CA SER A 92 -14.27 6.69 12.85
C SER A 92 -15.46 5.86 13.33
N ASP A 93 -16.24 6.42 14.26
CA ASP A 93 -17.48 5.80 14.78
C ASP A 93 -17.25 4.43 15.44
N GLY A 94 -16.13 4.31 16.18
CA GLY A 94 -15.74 3.06 16.85
C GLY A 94 -15.09 2.04 15.93
N ARG A 95 -14.92 2.34 14.64
CA ARG A 95 -14.10 1.55 13.72
C ARG A 95 -12.63 1.94 13.86
N SER A 96 -11.75 0.99 13.59
CA SER A 96 -10.32 1.22 13.59
C SER A 96 -9.65 0.44 12.47
N VAL A 97 -8.75 1.08 11.74
CA VAL A 97 -7.97 0.41 10.72
C VAL A 97 -6.76 -0.27 11.36
N LYS A 98 -6.62 -1.59 11.19
CA LYS A 98 -5.47 -2.34 11.68
C LYS A 98 -4.26 -2.19 10.72
N PRO A 99 -3.09 -1.74 11.19
CA PRO A 99 -1.86 -1.82 10.42
C PRO A 99 -1.46 -3.30 10.22
N SER A 100 -1.59 -3.77 9.00
CA SER A 100 -1.29 -5.14 8.58
C SER A 100 -0.08 -5.13 7.67
N LEU A 101 0.80 -6.12 7.79
CA LEU A 101 1.95 -6.26 6.90
C LEU A 101 1.44 -6.61 5.51
N VAL A 102 1.68 -5.73 4.54
CA VAL A 102 1.31 -5.95 3.13
C VAL A 102 2.56 -6.20 2.30
N HIS A 103 2.42 -6.92 1.19
CA HIS A 103 3.50 -7.18 0.24
C HIS A 103 3.99 -5.91 -0.48
N GLY A 104 3.08 -4.96 -0.78
CA GLY A 104 3.40 -3.65 -1.35
C GLY A 104 3.68 -3.58 -2.86
N ASP A 105 3.77 -4.74 -3.52
CA ASP A 105 3.89 -4.90 -4.99
C ASP A 105 3.36 -6.28 -5.43
N LEU A 106 2.11 -6.62 -5.07
CA LEU A 106 1.57 -7.97 -5.30
C LEU A 106 0.73 -8.03 -6.57
N TRP A 107 1.23 -8.77 -7.56
CA TRP A 107 0.60 -8.99 -8.86
C TRP A 107 1.08 -10.33 -9.43
N PRO A 108 0.47 -10.88 -10.50
CA PRO A 108 0.74 -12.24 -10.95
C PRO A 108 2.22 -12.58 -11.18
N ALA A 109 3.02 -11.64 -11.69
CA ALA A 109 4.45 -11.87 -11.94
C ALA A 109 5.30 -11.96 -10.66
N ASN A 110 4.83 -11.38 -9.56
CA ASN A 110 5.46 -11.47 -8.23
C ASN A 110 4.87 -12.62 -7.39
N SER A 111 4.17 -13.56 -8.04
CA SER A 111 3.58 -14.74 -7.41
C SER A 111 3.92 -16.01 -8.20
N GLY A 112 4.16 -17.10 -7.49
CA GLY A 112 4.57 -18.37 -8.10
C GLY A 112 4.13 -19.57 -7.29
N VAL A 113 4.43 -20.75 -7.81
CA VAL A 113 4.22 -22.02 -7.11
C VAL A 113 5.60 -22.63 -6.92
N ASP A 114 5.87 -23.10 -5.72
CA ASP A 114 7.08 -23.85 -5.42
C ASP A 114 7.03 -25.22 -6.10
N ASP A 115 8.00 -25.55 -6.96
CA ASP A 115 8.00 -26.80 -7.73
C ASP A 115 8.15 -28.05 -6.83
N GLY A 116 8.78 -27.92 -5.65
CA GLY A 116 9.01 -29.04 -4.74
C GLY A 116 7.81 -29.37 -3.86
N THR A 117 7.06 -28.35 -3.44
CA THR A 117 5.97 -28.47 -2.46
C THR A 117 4.59 -28.20 -3.05
N GLY A 118 4.50 -27.55 -4.21
CA GLY A 118 3.25 -27.09 -4.80
C GLY A 118 2.63 -25.90 -4.08
N GLU A 119 3.34 -25.30 -3.11
CA GLU A 119 2.80 -24.22 -2.29
C GLU A 119 2.94 -22.84 -2.94
N PRO A 120 2.07 -21.88 -2.60
CA PRO A 120 2.19 -20.52 -3.12
C PRO A 120 3.43 -19.80 -2.59
N LEU A 121 4.10 -19.08 -3.50
CA LEU A 121 5.23 -18.21 -3.23
C LEU A 121 4.92 -16.77 -3.67
N ILE A 122 5.53 -15.81 -2.97
CA ILE A 122 5.52 -14.38 -3.31
C ILE A 122 6.97 -13.87 -3.30
N PHE A 123 7.31 -12.97 -4.21
CA PHE A 123 8.67 -12.45 -4.42
C PHE A 123 8.67 -10.94 -4.64
N ASP A 124 9.85 -10.31 -4.57
CA ASP A 124 10.04 -8.87 -4.81
C ASP A 124 9.17 -7.96 -3.93
N ALA A 125 9.04 -8.36 -2.66
CA ALA A 125 8.21 -7.65 -1.71
C ALA A 125 8.77 -6.27 -1.36
N CYS A 126 7.90 -5.26 -1.40
CA CYS A 126 8.14 -3.91 -0.92
C CYS A 126 7.34 -3.68 0.37
N CYS A 127 7.61 -4.49 1.39
CA CYS A 127 6.73 -4.61 2.56
C CYS A 127 6.64 -3.35 3.42
N PHE A 128 5.43 -3.05 3.91
CA PHE A 128 5.18 -2.07 4.96
C PHE A 128 3.87 -2.39 5.70
N TYR A 129 3.63 -1.73 6.84
CA TYR A 129 2.36 -1.84 7.56
C TYR A 129 1.34 -0.83 7.00
N ALA A 130 0.23 -1.34 6.49
CA ALA A 130 -0.82 -0.60 5.78
C ALA A 130 -2.23 -1.09 6.16
N HIS A 131 -3.27 -0.48 5.61
CA HIS A 131 -4.57 -1.16 5.55
C HIS A 131 -4.45 -2.44 4.71
N ASN A 132 -5.11 -3.52 5.11
CA ASN A 132 -5.02 -4.82 4.42
C ASN A 132 -5.59 -4.81 2.98
N GLU A 133 -6.43 -3.84 2.64
CA GLU A 133 -6.91 -3.61 1.27
C GLU A 133 -5.92 -2.79 0.44
N CYS A 134 -4.84 -2.28 1.03
CA CYS A 134 -3.79 -1.57 0.31
C CYS A 134 -2.95 -2.57 -0.50
N MET A 135 -3.51 -3.00 -1.61
CA MET A 135 -2.89 -3.82 -2.63
C MET A 135 -2.47 -2.87 -3.74
N ILE A 136 -1.18 -2.58 -3.82
CA ILE A 136 -0.65 -1.69 -4.84
C ILE A 136 -0.37 -2.54 -6.08
N GLU A 137 -1.23 -2.39 -7.07
CA GLU A 137 -0.95 -2.76 -8.45
C GLU A 137 -0.69 -1.45 -9.22
N SER A 138 0.52 -1.29 -9.77
CA SER A 138 0.82 -0.19 -10.68
C SER A 138 1.57 -0.70 -11.90
N HIS A 139 0.82 -0.90 -12.99
CA HIS A 139 1.35 -0.68 -14.33
C HIS A 139 1.20 0.81 -14.64
N ILE A 140 2.24 1.59 -14.29
CA ILE A 140 2.49 2.82 -15.03
C ILE A 140 3.44 2.39 -16.15
N TYR A 141 2.89 2.32 -17.36
CA TYR A 141 3.61 2.05 -18.60
C TYR A 141 4.59 3.17 -18.93
#